data_AF-A0A8X6TMG5-F1
#
_entry.id   AF-A0A8X6TMG5-F1
#
_cell.length_a   1.000
_cell.length_b   1.000
_cell.length_c   1.000
_cell.angle_alpha   90.00
_cell.angle_beta   90.00
_cell.angle_gamma   90.00
#
_symmetry.space_group_name_H-M   'P 1'
#
loop_
_entity.id
_entity.type
_entity.pdbx_description
1 polymer ?
#
loop_
_entity_poly.entity_id
_entity_poly.type
_entity_poly.pdbx_seq_one_letter_code
_entity_poly.pdbx_strand_id
1 'polypeptide(L)'
;MFKLKHYSCLLFVGTTQSGKATLIGEMISRKTYDYEFKNIIWCYKVFQKWFMEEKGMEFVQGLPEKFDSESLIITDDLMNDLNEKIADLFTVAEHHSRVSVILIMQIYFAGNRSQD
;
A
#
# COMPACT_ATOMS: atom_id res chain seq x y z
N MET A 1 0.61 -8.19 -22.87
CA MET A 1 1.39 -7.82 -21.66
C MET A 1 0.42 -7.68 -20.51
N PHE A 2 0.69 -8.30 -19.37
CA PHE A 2 -0.19 -8.24 -18.19
C PHE A 2 -0.20 -6.83 -17.59
N LYS A 3 -1.39 -6.33 -17.23
CA LYS A 3 -1.59 -5.02 -16.61
C LYS A 3 -2.64 -5.14 -15.50
N LEU A 4 -2.39 -4.49 -14.38
CA LEU A 4 -3.37 -4.35 -13.30
C LEU A 4 -4.39 -3.27 -13.67
N LYS A 5 -5.66 -3.47 -13.31
CA LYS A 5 -6.72 -2.50 -13.56
C LYS A 5 -6.68 -1.36 -12.56
N HIS A 6 -6.85 -0.13 -13.02
CA HIS A 6 -7.24 0.96 -12.13
C HIS A 6 -8.64 0.71 -11.56
N TYR A 7 -8.85 1.23 -10.34
CA TYR A 7 -9.94 0.85 -9.44
C TYR A 7 -9.81 -0.61 -9.03
N SER A 8 -8.68 -0.92 -8.41
CA SER A 8 -8.46 -2.23 -7.81
C SER A 8 -7.91 -2.08 -6.41
N CYS A 9 -8.32 -3.01 -5.56
CA CYS A 9 -7.75 -3.24 -4.25
C CYS A 9 -6.88 -4.50 -4.31
N LEU A 10 -5.59 -4.37 -4.01
CA LEU A 10 -4.64 -5.47 -4.02
C LEU A 10 -4.05 -5.70 -2.63
N LEU A 11 -3.86 -6.97 -2.30
CA LEU A 11 -3.28 -7.39 -1.03
C LEU A 11 -1.99 -8.17 -1.27
N PHE A 12 -0.89 -7.68 -0.71
CA PHE A 12 0.43 -8.29 -0.76
C PHE A 12 0.82 -8.76 0.64
N VAL A 13 0.85 -10.08 0.83
CA VAL A 13 1.05 -10.73 2.13
C VAL A 13 2.33 -11.55 2.11
N GLY A 14 3.12 -11.47 3.17
CA GLY A 14 4.36 -12.23 3.30
C GLY A 14 5.12 -11.87 4.57
N THR A 15 6.09 -12.68 4.96
CA THR A 15 6.94 -12.43 6.15
C THR A 15 7.80 -11.16 6.00
N THR A 16 8.37 -10.66 7.10
CA THR A 16 9.37 -9.58 7.04
C THR A 16 10.50 -9.95 6.05
N GLN A 17 11.02 -8.96 5.32
CA GLN A 17 12.07 -9.14 4.29
C GLN A 17 11.69 -10.00 3.06
N SER A 18 10.42 -10.39 2.89
CA SER A 18 9.99 -11.15 1.70
C SER A 18 9.93 -10.34 0.38
N GLY A 19 10.47 -9.12 0.35
CA GLY A 19 10.56 -8.29 -0.86
C GLY A 19 9.28 -7.54 -1.27
N LYS A 20 8.23 -7.49 -0.44
CA LYS A 20 6.93 -6.88 -0.79
C LYS A 20 7.05 -5.41 -1.21
N ALA A 21 7.64 -4.55 -0.37
CA ALA A 21 7.79 -3.13 -0.67
C ALA A 21 8.62 -2.90 -1.94
N THR A 22 9.70 -3.65 -2.11
CA THR A 22 10.53 -3.64 -3.34
C THR A 22 9.71 -4.01 -4.57
N LEU A 23 8.91 -5.07 -4.50
CA LEU A 23 8.03 -5.48 -5.59
C LEU A 23 7.02 -4.39 -5.96
N ILE A 24 6.42 -3.71 -4.97
CA ILE A 24 5.50 -2.59 -5.24
C ILE A 24 6.22 -1.42 -5.90
N GLY A 25 7.42 -1.05 -5.44
CA GLY A 25 8.25 -0.04 -6.08
C GLY A 25 8.60 -0.39 -7.54
N GLU A 26 8.95 -1.65 -7.80
CA GLU A 26 9.17 -2.14 -9.17
C GLU A 26 7.89 -2.08 -10.01
N MET A 27 6.73 -2.40 -9.44
CA MET A 27 5.45 -2.32 -10.14
C MET A 27 5.10 -0.89 -10.54
N ILE A 28 5.40 0.09 -9.68
CA ILE A 28 5.18 1.51 -9.94
C ILE A 28 6.14 1.99 -11.04
N SER A 29 7.45 1.74 -10.90
CA SER A 29 8.46 2.17 -11.87
C SER A 29 8.26 1.57 -13.26
N ARG A 30 7.78 0.30 -13.33
CA ARG A 30 7.45 -0.37 -14.59
C ARG A 30 6.06 -0.02 -15.13
N LYS A 31 5.32 0.87 -14.46
CA LYS A 31 3.95 1.25 -14.80
C LYS A 31 3.06 0.02 -14.98
N THR A 32 3.02 -0.91 -14.02
CA THR A 32 2.31 -2.20 -14.16
C THR A 32 0.79 -2.05 -14.22
N TYR A 33 0.24 -0.91 -13.81
CA TYR A 33 -1.18 -0.59 -14.00
C TYR A 33 -1.49 -0.19 -15.45
N ASP A 34 -2.76 -0.35 -15.84
CA ASP A 34 -3.32 0.16 -17.11
C ASP A 34 -3.63 1.66 -17.06
N TYR A 35 -3.32 2.31 -15.94
CA TYR A 35 -3.48 3.73 -15.67
C TYR A 35 -2.19 4.32 -15.10
N GLU A 36 -1.93 5.59 -15.40
CA GLU A 36 -0.82 6.36 -14.86
C GLU A 36 -1.34 7.31 -13.77
N PHE A 37 -1.09 6.95 -12.52
CA PHE A 37 -1.55 7.71 -11.36
C PHE A 37 -0.91 9.09 -11.29
N LYS A 38 -1.72 10.11 -11.00
CA LYS A 38 -1.24 11.47 -10.75
C LYS A 38 -0.63 11.61 -9.36
N ASN A 39 -1.21 10.90 -8.40
CA ASN A 39 -0.81 10.91 -7.00
C ASN A 39 -0.57 9.47 -6.55
N ILE A 40 0.61 9.21 -6.01
CA ILE A 40 0.94 7.94 -5.37
C ILE A 40 1.27 8.26 -3.92
N ILE A 41 0.46 7.75 -3.00
CA ILE A 41 0.58 8.03 -1.57
C ILE A 41 1.04 6.75 -0.88
N TRP A 42 2.27 6.76 -0.38
CA TRP A 42 2.85 5.67 0.38
C TRP A 42 2.76 5.95 1.88
N CYS A 43 1.84 5.23 2.51
CA CYS A 43 1.55 5.33 3.93
C CYS A 43 2.44 4.35 4.70
N TYR A 44 3.18 4.84 5.69
CA TYR A 44 4.16 4.04 6.44
C TYR A 44 4.05 4.23 7.95
N LYS A 45 4.44 3.21 8.72
CA LYS A 45 4.55 3.33 10.19
C LYS A 45 5.91 3.90 10.63
N VAL A 46 6.99 3.37 10.05
CA VAL A 46 8.38 3.72 10.37
C VAL A 46 9.08 4.24 9.11
N PHE A 47 9.76 5.38 9.26
CA PHE A 47 10.50 6.00 8.16
C PHE A 47 11.63 5.10 7.65
N GLN A 48 11.77 4.98 6.33
CA GLN A 48 12.84 4.24 5.67
C GLN A 48 13.66 5.17 4.79
N LYS A 49 14.99 5.05 4.80
CA LYS A 49 15.89 5.99 4.11
C LYS A 49 15.63 6.08 2.60
N TRP A 50 15.24 4.96 1.97
CA TRP A 50 14.97 4.91 0.53
C TRP A 50 13.79 5.78 0.10
N PHE A 51 12.91 6.17 1.01
CA PHE A 51 11.83 7.13 0.72
C PHE A 51 12.38 8.46 0.17
N MET A 52 13.59 8.87 0.56
CA MET A 52 14.22 10.10 0.08
C MET A 52 14.78 9.98 -1.35
N GLU A 53 14.97 8.76 -1.83
CA GLU A 53 15.54 8.49 -3.14
C GLU A 53 14.45 8.41 -4.22
N GLU A 54 13.21 8.12 -3.80
CA GLU A 54 12.06 8.00 -4.67
C GLU A 54 11.39 9.35 -4.96
N LYS A 55 11.07 9.57 -6.25
CA LYS A 55 10.40 10.78 -6.73
C LYS A 55 9.02 10.46 -7.28
N GLY A 56 8.10 11.42 -7.18
CA GLY A 56 6.73 11.24 -7.70
C GLY A 56 5.83 10.40 -6.79
N MET A 57 6.27 10.16 -5.55
CA MET A 57 5.47 9.56 -4.49
C MET A 57 5.45 10.50 -3.28
N GLU A 58 4.30 10.58 -2.62
CA GLU A 58 4.14 11.23 -1.34
C GLU A 58 4.28 10.18 -0.24
N PHE A 59 5.19 10.40 0.72
CA PHE A 59 5.37 9.51 1.86
C PHE A 59 4.68 10.09 3.09
N VAL A 60 3.62 9.43 3.55
CA VAL A 60 2.80 9.87 4.68
C VAL A 60 2.98 8.90 5.85
N GLN A 61 3.27 9.42 7.03
CA GLN A 61 3.30 8.57 8.24
C GLN A 61 1.86 8.32 8.73
N GLY A 62 1.51 7.06 8.99
CA GLY A 62 0.15 6.67 9.39
C GLY A 62 -0.79 6.58 8.18
N LEU A 63 -2.08 6.88 8.40
CA LEU A 63 -3.10 6.85 7.35
C LEU A 63 -3.21 8.19 6.62
N PRO A 64 -3.57 8.22 5.33
CA PRO A 64 -3.76 9.48 4.63
C PRO A 64 -5.03 10.16 5.13
N GLU A 65 -4.92 11.42 5.55
CA GLU A 65 -6.10 12.20 5.96
C GLU A 65 -6.98 12.59 4.78
N LYS A 66 -6.36 12.77 3.61
CA LYS A 66 -6.99 13.17 2.35
C LYS A 66 -6.29 12.49 1.19
N PHE A 67 -7.04 12.23 0.14
CA PHE A 67 -6.53 11.73 -1.13
C PHE A 67 -7.47 12.20 -2.25
N ASP A 68 -6.91 12.45 -3.42
CA ASP A 68 -7.69 12.85 -4.58
C ASP A 68 -8.18 11.62 -5.35
N SER A 69 -9.16 11.82 -6.23
CA SER A 69 -9.49 10.83 -7.25
C SER A 69 -8.27 10.51 -8.12
N GLU A 70 -8.24 9.30 -8.68
CA GLU A 70 -7.15 8.81 -9.54
C GLU A 70 -5.80 8.65 -8.82
N SER A 71 -5.85 8.47 -7.50
CA SER A 71 -4.70 8.18 -6.65
C SER A 71 -4.44 6.68 -6.50
N LEU A 72 -3.17 6.32 -6.28
CA LEU A 72 -2.76 5.01 -5.77
C LEU A 72 -2.37 5.17 -4.29
N ILE A 73 -3.06 4.46 -3.41
CA ILE A 73 -2.79 4.49 -1.97
C ILE A 73 -2.13 3.17 -1.58
N ILE A 74 -0.96 3.24 -0.94
CA ILE A 74 -0.20 2.07 -0.50
C ILE A 74 -0.11 2.13 1.02
N THR A 75 -0.49 1.06 1.71
CA THR A 75 -0.39 0.96 3.17
C THR A 75 0.67 -0.07 3.54
N ASP A 76 1.75 0.37 4.18
CA ASP A 76 2.89 -0.47 4.55
C ASP A 76 3.07 -0.57 6.07
N ASP A 77 2.91 -1.79 6.58
CA ASP A 77 3.05 -2.13 8.00
C ASP A 77 2.09 -1.39 8.94
N LEU A 78 0.95 -0.97 8.40
CA LEU A 78 -0.12 -0.27 9.13
C LEU A 78 -1.25 -1.22 9.55
N MET A 79 -1.02 -2.54 9.57
CA MET A 79 -2.05 -3.56 9.87
C MET A 79 -2.77 -3.30 11.20
N ASN A 80 -2.04 -2.89 12.22
CA ASN A 80 -2.60 -2.63 13.55
C ASN A 80 -3.29 -1.26 13.65
N ASP A 81 -3.05 -0.40 12.66
CA ASP A 81 -3.63 0.94 12.56
C ASP A 81 -4.81 0.95 11.56
N LEU A 82 -5.11 -0.19 10.90
CA LEU A 82 -6.29 -0.36 10.07
C LEU A 82 -7.52 -0.30 10.99
N ASN A 83 -8.34 0.73 10.80
CA ASN A 83 -9.60 0.93 11.51
C ASN A 83 -10.77 1.03 10.50
N GLU A 84 -11.97 1.34 10.99
CA GLU A 84 -13.16 1.53 10.14
C GLU A 84 -12.93 2.51 8.99
N LYS A 85 -12.07 3.53 9.13
CA LYS A 85 -11.75 4.46 8.02
C LYS A 85 -11.04 3.78 6.85
N ILE A 86 -10.27 2.73 7.11
CA ILE A 86 -9.67 1.93 6.06
C ILE A 86 -10.70 1.01 5.40
N ALA A 87 -11.63 0.45 6.19
CA ALA A 87 -12.77 -0.27 5.65
C ALA A 87 -13.63 0.63 4.75
N ASP A 88 -13.80 1.90 5.12
CA ASP A 88 -14.45 2.91 4.28
C ASP A 88 -13.62 3.23 3.04
N LEU A 89 -12.29 3.29 3.15
CA LEU A 89 -11.41 3.35 1.97
C LEU A 89 -11.69 2.17 1.04
N PHE A 90 -11.88 0.94 1.51
CA PHE A 90 -12.26 -0.18 0.63
C PHE A 90 -13.65 -0.05 0.05
N THR A 91 -14.62 0.36 0.86
CA THR A 91 -16.04 0.32 0.49
C THR A 91 -16.44 1.54 -0.36
N VAL A 92 -15.80 2.69 -0.14
CA VAL A 92 -16.08 3.97 -0.81
C VAL A 92 -15.07 4.25 -1.95
N ALA A 93 -13.85 3.68 -1.92
CA ALA A 93 -12.92 3.79 -3.05
C ALA A 93 -13.42 3.06 -4.31
N GLU A 94 -13.99 1.86 -4.16
CA GLU A 94 -14.46 1.07 -5.29
C GLU A 94 -15.69 1.68 -5.97
N HIS A 95 -16.56 2.36 -5.21
CA HIS A 95 -17.84 2.84 -5.75
C HIS A 95 -17.92 4.33 -6.08
N HIS A 96 -17.17 5.21 -5.41
CA HIS A 96 -17.31 6.66 -5.59
C HIS A 96 -16.00 7.43 -5.82
N SER A 97 -14.84 6.90 -5.37
CA SER A 97 -13.63 7.74 -5.26
C SER A 97 -12.59 7.54 -6.37
N ARG A 98 -12.77 6.58 -7.28
CA ARG A 98 -11.85 6.37 -8.41
C ARG A 98 -10.39 6.22 -7.96
N VAL A 99 -10.10 5.41 -6.94
CA VAL A 99 -8.73 5.17 -6.46
C VAL A 99 -8.36 3.70 -6.52
N SER A 100 -7.06 3.41 -6.58
CA SER A 100 -6.53 2.07 -6.37
C SER A 100 -5.84 1.98 -5.01
N VAL A 101 -5.91 0.81 -4.38
CA VAL A 101 -5.33 0.59 -3.05
C VAL A 101 -4.43 -0.65 -3.06
N ILE A 102 -3.27 -0.56 -2.44
CA ILE A 102 -2.36 -1.68 -2.17
C ILE A 102 -2.17 -1.80 -0.66
N LEU A 103 -2.40 -2.99 -0.12
CA LEU A 103 -2.03 -3.33 1.25
C LEU A 103 -0.81 -4.21 1.28
N ILE A 104 0.17 -3.81 2.09
CA ILE A 104 1.31 -4.64 2.43
C ILE A 104 1.11 -5.14 3.86
N MET A 105 0.88 -6.44 3.97
CA MET A 105 0.59 -7.11 5.24
C MET A 105 1.70 -8.11 5.59
N GLN A 106 2.01 -8.21 6.89
CA GLN A 106 2.93 -9.22 7.40
C GLN A 106 2.17 -10.48 7.82
N ILE A 107 2.71 -11.66 7.49
CA ILE A 107 2.26 -12.92 8.09
C ILE A 107 2.87 -12.99 9.48
N TYR A 108 2.05 -12.88 10.52
CA TYR A 108 2.48 -13.23 11.88
C TYR A 108 2.44 -14.75 12.03
N PHE A 109 3.60 -15.39 12.02
CA PHE A 109 3.71 -16.73 12.59
C PHE A 109 3.84 -16.57 14.11
N ALA A 110 2.79 -16.93 14.85
CA ALA A 110 2.90 -17.20 16.26
C ALA A 110 3.74 -18.48 16.41
N GLY A 111 5.07 -18.34 16.34
CA GLY A 111 5.95 -19.38 16.86
C GLY A 111 5.62 -19.52 18.33
N ASN A 112 5.07 -20.68 18.73
CA ASN A 112 4.98 -21.04 20.13
C ASN A 112 6.36 -20.80 20.75
N ARG A 113 6.51 -19.70 21.50
CA ARG A 113 7.56 -19.66 22.51
C ARG A 113 7.12 -20.70 23.52
N SER A 114 7.68 -21.90 23.41
CA SER A 114 7.83 -22.77 24.58
C SER A 114 8.45 -21.88 25.64
N GLN A 115 7.67 -21.52 26.65
CA GLN A 115 8.23 -21.05 27.90
C GLN A 115 8.87 -22.29 28.52
N ASP A 116 10.14 -22.50 28.21
CA ASP A 116 11.04 -23.36 28.99
C ASP A 116 11.84 -22.46 29.95
#